data_AF-A0A1V5LFR8-F1
#
_entry.id   AF-A0A1V5LFR8-F1
#
_cell.length_a   1.000
_cell.length_b   1.000
_cell.length_c   1.000
_cell.angle_alpha   90.00
_cell.angle_beta   90.00
_cell.angle_gamma   90.00
#
_symmetry.space_group_name_H-M   'P 1'
#
loop_
_entity.id
_entity.type
_entity.pdbx_description
1 polymer ?
#
loop_
_entity_poly.entity_id
_entity_poly.type
_entity_poly.pdbx_seq_one_letter_code
_entity_poly.pdbx_strand_id
1 'polypeptide(L)'
;MRCQRMALGEPDASGRRRPVPIEGSEFDMDVDTVVMALGTRPNPLVFTDAAELERTRHGTVVADLNTGRTRMERVWAGGDIVTGAATVISAMGAGRIAATDIDAYLKDNDGAWWPEMVRTAE
;
A
#
# COMPACT_ATOMS: atom_id res chain seq x y z
N MET A 1 -12.20 -28.79 -6.54
CA MET A 1 -12.21 -27.32 -6.77
C MET A 1 -12.37 -27.07 -8.26
N ARG A 2 -13.35 -26.25 -8.69
CA ARG A 2 -13.54 -25.92 -10.12
C ARG A 2 -12.65 -24.75 -10.52
N CYS A 3 -11.84 -24.92 -11.56
CA CYS A 3 -10.91 -23.93 -12.08
C CYS A 3 -11.18 -23.63 -13.56
N GLN A 4 -10.69 -22.50 -14.05
CA GLN A 4 -10.75 -22.10 -15.46
C GLN A 4 -9.33 -21.81 -15.96
N ARG A 5 -8.99 -22.22 -17.18
CA ARG A 5 -7.68 -21.89 -17.76
C ARG A 5 -7.63 -20.43 -18.18
N MET A 6 -6.44 -19.85 -18.08
CA MET A 6 -6.16 -18.46 -18.46
C MET A 6 -5.10 -18.43 -19.56
N ALA A 7 -5.28 -17.58 -20.55
CA ALA A 7 -4.25 -17.19 -21.51
C ALA A 7 -3.56 -15.90 -21.06
N LEU A 8 -2.33 -15.67 -21.54
CA LEU A 8 -1.65 -14.39 -21.34
C LEU A 8 -2.14 -13.38 -22.37
N GLY A 9 -2.73 -12.27 -21.91
CA GLY A 9 -3.04 -11.14 -22.76
C GLY A 9 -1.80 -10.34 -23.16
N GLU A 10 -2.03 -9.22 -23.84
CA GLU A 10 -0.97 -8.28 -24.19
C GLU A 10 -0.30 -7.69 -22.93
N PRO A 11 1.02 -7.42 -22.99
CA PRO A 11 1.72 -6.74 -21.91
C PRO A 11 1.18 -5.32 -21.75
N ASP A 12 0.99 -4.90 -20.50
CA ASP A 12 0.72 -3.50 -20.19
C ASP A 12 2.02 -2.66 -20.21
N ALA A 13 1.92 -1.36 -19.91
CA ALA A 13 3.06 -0.45 -19.89
C ALA A 13 4.18 -0.86 -18.91
N SER A 14 3.90 -1.70 -17.91
CA SER A 14 4.90 -2.27 -17.00
C SER A 14 5.57 -3.54 -17.54
N GLY A 15 5.13 -4.02 -18.70
CA GLY A 15 5.52 -5.32 -19.27
C GLY A 15 4.74 -6.50 -18.69
N ARG A 16 3.86 -6.26 -17.72
CA ARG A 16 3.08 -7.32 -17.07
C ARG A 16 1.92 -7.74 -17.97
N ARG A 17 1.78 -9.04 -18.19
CA ARG A 17 0.64 -9.60 -18.93
C ARG A 17 -0.50 -9.90 -17.98
N ARG A 18 -1.72 -9.50 -18.37
CA ARG A 18 -2.94 -9.82 -17.61
C ARG A 18 -3.47 -11.20 -18.02
N PRO A 19 -4.00 -12.00 -17.08
CA PRO A 19 -4.68 -13.24 -17.43
C PRO A 19 -6.00 -12.93 -18.15
N VAL A 20 -6.30 -13.67 -19.23
CA VAL A 20 -7.54 -13.63 -19.99
C VAL A 20 -8.22 -15.00 -19.91
N PRO A 21 -9.48 -15.10 -19.46
CA PRO A 21 -10.22 -16.36 -19.43
C PRO A 21 -10.26 -17.06 -20.78
N ILE A 22 -10.08 -18.39 -20.78
CA ILE A 22 -10.37 -19.23 -21.94
C ILE A 22 -11.76 -19.82 -21.72
N GLU A 23 -12.76 -19.32 -22.44
CA GLU A 23 -14.15 -19.79 -22.33
C GLU A 23 -14.28 -21.29 -22.62
N GLY A 24 -15.06 -22.00 -21.81
CA GLY A 24 -15.28 -23.45 -21.95
C GLY A 24 -14.10 -24.33 -21.52
N SER A 25 -13.08 -23.75 -20.88
CA SER A 25 -11.88 -24.48 -20.42
C SER A 25 -11.96 -24.92 -18.95
N GLU A 26 -13.15 -24.88 -18.35
CA GLU A 26 -13.35 -25.22 -16.96
C GLU A 26 -13.03 -26.69 -16.69
N PHE A 27 -12.40 -26.96 -15.55
CA PHE A 27 -12.08 -28.31 -15.11
C PHE A 27 -12.16 -28.41 -13.59
N ASP A 28 -12.44 -29.62 -13.10
CA ASP A 28 -12.37 -29.92 -11.67
C ASP A 28 -10.99 -30.45 -11.31
N MET A 29 -10.40 -29.85 -10.28
CA MET A 29 -9.14 -30.28 -9.69
C MET A 29 -9.44 -30.93 -8.34
N ASP A 30 -9.02 -32.18 -8.18
CA ASP A 30 -9.16 -32.91 -6.92
C ASP A 30 -8.13 -32.39 -5.91
N VAL A 31 -8.61 -31.94 -4.76
CA VAL A 31 -7.78 -31.31 -3.71
C VAL A 31 -8.39 -31.59 -2.34
N ASP A 32 -7.55 -32.00 -1.39
CA ASP A 32 -7.95 -32.22 -0.01
C ASP A 32 -7.90 -30.92 0.83
N THR A 33 -7.10 -29.94 0.42
CA THR A 33 -6.86 -28.71 1.18
C THR A 33 -6.57 -27.53 0.25
N VAL A 34 -7.10 -26.36 0.61
CA VAL A 34 -6.88 -25.09 -0.10
C VAL A 34 -6.28 -24.07 0.86
N VAL A 35 -5.17 -23.44 0.46
CA VAL A 35 -4.53 -22.34 1.20
C VAL A 35 -4.60 -21.07 0.35
N MET A 36 -5.30 -20.06 0.84
CA MET A 36 -5.48 -18.78 0.12
C MET A 36 -4.29 -17.86 0.36
N ALA A 37 -3.43 -17.71 -0.65
CA ALA A 37 -2.23 -16.86 -0.64
C ALA A 37 -2.33 -15.67 -1.62
N LEU A 38 -3.49 -15.01 -1.68
CA LEU A 38 -3.76 -13.90 -2.62
C LEU A 38 -3.09 -12.57 -2.25
N GLY A 39 -2.39 -12.52 -1.11
CA GLY A 39 -1.83 -11.32 -0.52
C GLY A 39 -2.69 -10.74 0.61
N THR A 40 -2.22 -9.63 1.17
CA THR A 40 -2.83 -8.95 2.32
C THR A 40 -3.42 -7.60 1.92
N ARG A 41 -4.31 -7.07 2.75
CA ARG A 41 -4.86 -5.71 2.62
C ARG A 41 -4.69 -4.96 3.94
N PRO A 42 -4.57 -3.62 3.90
CA PRO A 42 -4.57 -2.80 5.11
C PRO A 42 -5.79 -3.10 6.00
N ASN A 43 -5.57 -3.17 7.32
CA ASN A 43 -6.64 -3.37 8.28
C ASN A 43 -7.50 -2.09 8.37
N PRO A 44 -8.80 -2.14 8.01
CA PRO A 44 -9.65 -0.94 8.01
C PRO A 44 -9.85 -0.33 9.40
N LEU A 45 -9.65 -1.11 10.47
CA LEU A 45 -9.80 -0.63 11.85
C LEU A 45 -8.75 0.41 12.25
N VAL A 46 -7.60 0.45 11.55
CA VAL A 46 -6.52 1.44 11.79
C VAL A 46 -7.02 2.88 11.71
N PHE A 47 -8.12 3.13 10.99
CA PHE A 47 -8.66 4.48 10.85
C PHE A 47 -10.10 4.64 11.34
N THR A 48 -10.59 3.71 12.18
CA THR A 48 -11.91 3.86 12.81
C THR A 48 -11.90 5.03 13.81
N ASP A 49 -10.85 5.15 14.62
CA ASP A 49 -10.71 6.20 15.64
C ASP A 49 -9.70 7.30 15.25
N ALA A 50 -9.28 7.31 13.98
CA ALA A 50 -8.34 8.27 13.42
C ALA A 50 -8.92 8.88 12.13
N ALA A 51 -10.01 9.65 12.28
CA ALA A 51 -10.76 10.20 11.15
C ALA A 51 -9.93 11.14 10.25
N GLU A 52 -8.90 11.78 10.80
CA GLU A 52 -7.97 12.65 10.08
C GLU A 52 -6.85 11.88 9.34
N LEU A 53 -6.69 10.58 9.62
CA LEU A 53 -5.72 9.74 8.93
C LEU A 53 -6.23 9.38 7.53
N GLU A 54 -5.67 10.05 6.53
CA GLU A 54 -6.12 9.89 5.14
C GLU A 54 -5.70 8.54 4.54
N ARG A 55 -6.59 7.98 3.70
CA ARG A 55 -6.42 6.72 2.99
C ARG A 55 -6.23 6.96 1.50
N THR A 56 -5.32 6.21 0.87
CA THR A 56 -5.27 6.09 -0.59
C THR A 56 -6.46 5.28 -1.09
N ARG A 57 -6.70 5.27 -2.41
CA ARG A 57 -7.66 4.37 -3.07
C ARG A 57 -7.40 2.88 -2.82
N HIS A 58 -6.18 2.52 -2.41
CA HIS A 58 -5.77 1.15 -2.10
C HIS A 58 -5.93 0.79 -0.62
N GLY A 59 -6.44 1.72 0.20
CA GLY A 59 -6.66 1.54 1.64
C GLY A 59 -5.41 1.73 2.50
N THR A 60 -4.26 2.07 1.90
CA THR A 60 -3.02 2.41 2.61
C THR A 60 -3.07 3.83 3.17
N VAL A 61 -2.24 4.13 4.16
CA VAL A 61 -2.10 5.47 4.74
C VAL A 61 -1.41 6.40 3.74
N VAL A 62 -1.92 7.63 3.60
CA VAL A 62 -1.23 8.70 2.87
C VAL A 62 -0.08 9.24 3.74
N ALA A 63 1.15 9.06 3.27
CA ALA A 63 2.34 9.56 3.93
C ALA A 63 3.39 10.07 2.92
N ASP A 64 4.19 11.05 3.32
CA ASP A 64 5.36 11.50 2.56
C ASP A 64 6.48 10.46 2.72
N LEU A 65 6.97 9.94 1.60
CA LEU A 65 7.99 8.88 1.62
C LEU A 65 9.37 9.35 2.11
N ASN A 66 9.63 10.66 2.12
CA ASN A 66 10.91 11.24 2.54
C ASN A 66 10.97 11.57 4.04
N THR A 67 9.82 11.73 4.69
CA THR A 67 9.73 12.10 6.12
C THR A 67 8.94 11.09 6.94
N GLY A 68 8.08 10.29 6.30
CA GLY A 68 7.11 9.41 6.97
C GLY A 68 5.91 10.13 7.56
N ARG A 69 5.84 11.48 7.50
CA ARG A 69 4.68 12.23 8.01
C ARG A 69 3.42 11.81 7.28
N THR A 70 2.30 11.81 7.98
CA THR A 70 0.96 11.67 7.39
C THR A 70 0.28 13.04 7.30
N ARG A 71 -0.89 13.12 6.66
CA ARG A 71 -1.69 14.37 6.65
C ARG A 71 -2.20 14.77 8.04
N MET A 72 -2.29 13.80 8.96
CA MET A 72 -2.64 14.03 10.36
C MET A 72 -1.40 14.50 11.12
N GLU A 73 -1.50 15.66 11.77
CA GLU A 73 -0.37 16.24 12.51
C GLU A 73 0.10 15.30 13.61
N ARG A 74 1.44 15.21 13.79
CA ARG A 74 2.09 14.36 14.80
C ARG A 74 1.86 12.85 14.61
N VAL A 75 1.47 12.44 13.41
CA VAL A 75 1.31 11.02 13.05
C VAL A 75 2.20 10.70 11.86
N TRP A 76 3.00 9.64 12.00
CA TRP A 76 3.87 9.10 10.96
C TRP A 76 3.43 7.69 10.56
N ALA A 77 3.74 7.30 9.33
CA ALA A 77 3.52 5.95 8.82
C ALA A 77 4.66 5.52 7.91
N GLY A 78 4.96 4.22 7.91
CA GLY A 78 6.00 3.62 7.08
C GLY A 78 5.80 2.13 6.87
N GLY A 79 6.47 1.57 5.86
CA GLY A 79 6.35 0.17 5.48
C GLY A 79 5.08 -0.15 4.70
N ASP A 80 4.64 -1.41 4.75
CA ASP A 80 3.56 -1.93 3.91
C ASP A 80 2.22 -1.20 4.07
N ILE A 81 1.98 -0.57 5.23
CA ILE A 81 0.77 0.23 5.46
C ILE A 81 0.73 1.50 4.59
N VAL A 82 1.86 1.93 4.02
CA VAL A 82 1.98 3.07 3.11
C VAL A 82 2.11 2.60 1.65
N THR A 83 3.05 1.71 1.37
CA THR A 83 3.40 1.30 0.00
C THR A 83 2.62 0.09 -0.53
N GLY A 84 1.90 -0.62 0.34
CA GLY A 84 1.45 -1.99 0.06
C GLY A 84 2.59 -3.00 0.21
N ALA A 85 2.29 -4.27 -0.07
CA ALA A 85 3.21 -5.39 0.13
C ALA A 85 4.59 -5.13 -0.48
N ALA A 86 5.60 -4.99 0.38
CA ALA A 86 6.97 -4.69 0.02
C ALA A 86 7.93 -5.68 0.69
N THR A 87 9.21 -5.31 0.75
CA THR A 87 10.25 -6.12 1.40
C THR A 87 10.52 -5.62 2.83
N VAL A 88 11.06 -6.51 3.67
CA VAL A 88 11.47 -6.16 5.05
C VAL A 88 12.47 -5.00 5.05
N ILE A 89 13.38 -4.93 4.08
CA ILE A 89 14.36 -3.84 3.99
C ILE A 89 13.70 -2.50 3.67
N SER A 90 12.67 -2.48 2.81
CA SER A 90 11.89 -1.28 2.52
C SER A 90 11.16 -0.78 3.77
N ALA A 91 10.54 -1.69 4.53
CA ALA A 91 9.87 -1.34 5.79
C ALA A 91 10.83 -0.78 6.84
N MET A 92 12.02 -1.39 7.01
CA MET A 92 13.05 -0.86 7.90
C MET A 92 13.55 0.52 7.45
N GLY A 93 13.73 0.73 6.15
CA GLY A 93 14.12 2.03 5.59
C GLY A 93 13.09 3.12 5.93
N ALA A 94 11.80 2.83 5.70
CA ALA A 94 10.72 3.74 6.06
C ALA A 94 10.68 4.05 7.57
N GLY A 95 10.91 3.04 8.42
CA GLY A 95 11.01 3.23 9.87
C GLY A 95 12.16 4.15 10.28
N ARG A 96 13.34 4.03 9.65
CA ARG A 96 14.49 4.92 9.91
C ARG A 96 14.22 6.36 9.48
N ILE A 97 13.56 6.53 8.33
CA ILE A 97 13.14 7.84 7.83
C ILE A 97 12.19 8.51 8.83
N ALA A 98 11.11 7.82 9.21
CA ALA A 98 10.12 8.33 10.16
C ALA A 98 10.76 8.64 11.52
N ALA A 99 11.62 7.76 12.05
CA ALA A 99 12.29 8.00 13.33
C ALA A 99 13.20 9.25 13.31
N THR A 100 13.90 9.49 12.19
CA THR A 100 14.75 10.68 12.02
C THR A 100 13.92 11.96 12.02
N ASP A 101 12.78 11.96 11.33
CA ASP A 101 11.89 13.13 11.29
C ASP A 101 11.15 13.35 12.62
N ILE A 102 10.73 12.28 13.31
CA ILE A 102 10.17 12.36 14.67
C ILE A 102 11.17 13.01 15.63
N ASP A 103 12.44 12.58 15.61
CA ASP A 103 13.49 13.14 16.47
C ASP A 103 13.72 14.63 16.17
N ALA A 104 13.75 15.01 14.88
CA ALA A 104 13.86 16.40 14.48
C ALA A 104 12.66 17.25 14.97
N TYR A 105 11.43 16.76 14.75
CA TYR A 105 10.19 17.44 15.17
C TYR A 105 10.11 17.65 16.68
N LEU A 106 10.57 16.67 17.47
CA LEU A 106 10.57 16.76 18.94
C LEU A 106 11.65 17.71 19.49
N LYS A 107 12.70 17.99 18.71
CA LYS A 107 13.79 18.91 19.08
C LYS A 107 13.49 20.36 18.68
N ASP A 108 13.03 20.57 17.45
CA ASP A 108 12.63 21.86 16.88
C ASP A 108 11.26 21.69 16.18
N ASN A 109 10.26 22.45 16.61
CA ASN A 109 8.87 22.36 16.14
C ASN A 109 8.49 23.51 15.18
N ASP A 110 9.46 23.96 14.38
CA ASP A 110 9.41 25.29 13.75
C ASP A 110 8.91 25.24 12.30
N GLY A 111 8.85 24.05 11.71
CA GLY A 111 8.54 23.84 10.29
C GLY A 111 7.08 23.51 10.02
N ALA A 112 6.61 23.84 8.81
CA ALA A 112 5.31 23.38 8.33
C ALA A 112 5.20 21.85 8.39
N TRP A 113 4.07 21.33 8.89
CA TRP A 113 3.86 19.90 9.07
C TRP A 113 3.81 19.16 7.73
N TRP A 114 2.95 19.62 6.83
CA TRP A 114 2.69 19.01 5.54
C TRP A 114 3.04 20.00 4.42
N PRO A 115 3.77 19.60 3.37
CA PRO A 115 4.03 20.49 2.24
C PRO A 115 2.69 20.88 1.60
N GLU A 116 2.41 22.18 1.49
CA GLU A 116 1.24 22.67 0.76
C GLU A 116 1.25 22.08 -0.65
N MET A 117 0.18 21.38 -1.02
CA MET A 117 0.02 20.94 -2.41
C MET A 117 -0.09 22.18 -3.28
N VAL A 118 0.89 22.38 -4.18
CA VAL A 118 0.65 23.10 -5.42
C VAL A 118 -0.56 22.44 -6.05
N ARG A 119 -1.70 23.15 -6.08
CA ARG A 119 -2.86 22.79 -6.89
C ARG A 119 -2.42 22.80 -8.34
N THR A 120 -1.93 21.68 -8.87
CA THR A 120 -2.00 21.47 -10.31
C THR A 120 -3.46 21.22 -10.65
N ALA A 121 -4.06 22.25 -11.24
CA ALA A 121 -5.28 22.09 -12.01
C ALA A 121 -5.01 21.15 -13.20
N GLU A 122 -6.09 20.49 -13.63
CA GLU A 122 -6.28 19.62 -14.82
C GLU A 122 -6.05 18.12 -14.63
#